data_AF-K1ZSW5-F1
#
_entry.id   AF-K1ZSW5-F1
#
_cell.length_a   1.000
_cell.length_b   1.000
_cell.length_c   1.000
_cell.angle_alpha   90.00
_cell.angle_beta   90.00
_cell.angle_gamma   90.00
#
_symmetry.space_group_name_H-M   'P 1'
#
loop_
_entity.id
_entity.type
_entity.pdbx_description
1 polymer ?
#
loop_
_entity_poly.entity_id
_entity_poly.type
_entity_poly.pdbx_seq_one_letter_code
_entity_poly.pdbx_strand_id
1 'polypeptide(L)'
;MGTLPSKNRFSTVFPPVLSFVFNLFPKEECPLDKIFVTKDNCVQIAQEIVERLFDKDLTIVSSYAGITGGEGPRIMSDVKLLSGFTFENGRLRIPLKPRRNIFWDIAKEKVFVTFLDNGVILIERNLGDSKQIFRAIIGC
;
A
#
# COMPACT_ATOMS: atom_id res chain seq x y z
N MET A 1 -43.35 -20.17 11.42
CA MET A 1 -42.17 -20.71 10.72
C MET A 1 -42.18 -20.15 9.31
N GLY A 2 -41.22 -19.31 8.97
CA GLY A 2 -41.11 -18.66 7.66
C GLY A 2 -39.72 -18.05 7.56
N THR A 3 -38.90 -18.68 6.74
CA THR A 3 -37.45 -18.57 6.58
C THR A 3 -36.96 -17.19 6.11
N LEU A 4 -35.89 -16.69 6.75
CA LEU A 4 -35.02 -15.60 6.29
C LEU A 4 -34.22 -16.02 5.03
N PRO A 5 -34.09 -15.19 4.00
CA PRO A 5 -32.98 -15.29 3.05
C PRO A 5 -31.78 -14.52 3.65
N SER A 6 -30.74 -15.21 4.11
CA SER A 6 -29.59 -15.69 3.32
C SER A 6 -28.74 -14.57 2.70
N LYS A 7 -27.73 -14.14 3.48
CA LYS A 7 -26.36 -13.77 3.08
C LYS A 7 -26.22 -12.96 1.78
N ASN A 8 -26.09 -11.65 1.94
CA ASN A 8 -25.33 -10.80 1.01
C ASN A 8 -23.86 -11.23 1.05
N ARG A 9 -23.49 -12.14 0.15
CA ARG A 9 -22.11 -12.49 -0.15
C ARG A 9 -21.54 -11.33 -0.99
N PHE A 10 -20.89 -10.38 -0.32
CA PHE A 10 -20.00 -9.44 -0.99
C PHE A 10 -18.90 -10.26 -1.67
N SER A 11 -19.03 -10.47 -2.97
CA SER A 11 -17.93 -10.96 -3.80
C SER A 11 -17.02 -9.77 -4.06
N THR A 12 -16.12 -9.49 -3.11
CA THR A 12 -15.01 -8.57 -3.33
C THR A 12 -14.01 -9.28 -4.22
N VAL A 13 -14.05 -8.97 -5.51
CA VAL A 13 -12.97 -9.30 -6.44
C VAL A 13 -11.76 -8.49 -5.99
N PHE A 14 -10.92 -9.09 -5.14
CA PHE A 14 -9.65 -8.51 -4.74
C PHE A 14 -8.75 -8.43 -5.98
N PRO A 15 -8.04 -7.30 -6.21
CA PRO A 15 -7.11 -7.21 -7.32
C PRO A 15 -6.01 -8.27 -7.18
N PRO A 16 -5.42 -8.76 -8.29
CA PRO A 16 -4.48 -9.88 -8.30
C PRO A 16 -3.25 -9.69 -7.39
N VAL A 17 -2.94 -8.45 -7.03
CA VAL A 17 -1.90 -8.06 -6.07
C VAL A 17 -2.27 -8.44 -4.65
N LEU A 18 -3.52 -8.14 -4.25
CA LEU A 18 -4.03 -8.53 -2.95
C LEU A 18 -4.10 -10.06 -2.91
N SER A 19 -4.56 -10.73 -3.97
CA SER A 19 -4.48 -12.20 -4.05
C SER A 19 -3.05 -12.75 -4.00
N PHE A 20 -2.07 -12.10 -4.63
CA PHE A 20 -0.66 -12.50 -4.59
C PHE A 20 -0.03 -12.28 -3.21
N VAL A 21 -0.32 -11.14 -2.57
CA VAL A 21 0.12 -10.83 -1.20
C VAL A 21 -0.56 -11.77 -0.19
N PHE A 22 -1.88 -12.01 -0.30
CA PHE A 22 -2.58 -12.98 0.53
C PHE A 22 -2.13 -14.43 0.27
N ASN A 23 -1.74 -14.79 -0.96
CA ASN A 23 -1.15 -16.10 -1.25
C ASN A 23 0.30 -16.23 -0.72
N LEU A 24 1.03 -15.12 -0.57
CA LEU A 24 2.34 -15.09 0.08
C LEU A 24 2.25 -15.19 1.61
N PHE A 25 1.12 -14.77 2.20
CA PHE A 25 0.92 -14.74 3.65
C PHE A 25 -0.41 -15.44 4.02
N PRO A 26 -0.39 -16.74 4.33
CA PRO A 26 -1.61 -17.46 4.69
C PRO A 26 -2.01 -17.10 6.11
N LYS A 27 -2.93 -16.15 6.27
CA LYS A 27 -3.97 -16.14 7.32
C LYS A 27 -4.96 -15.00 7.11
N GLU A 28 -6.22 -15.30 7.43
CA GLU A 28 -7.34 -14.38 7.49
C GLU A 28 -6.99 -13.21 8.42
N GLU A 29 -6.60 -12.07 7.86
CA GLU A 29 -6.38 -10.84 8.61
C GLU A 29 -7.49 -9.85 8.27
N CYS A 30 -8.23 -9.41 9.29
CA CYS A 30 -9.07 -8.23 9.20
C CYS A 30 -8.14 -7.04 8.92
N PRO A 31 -8.29 -6.32 7.80
CA PRO A 31 -7.52 -5.12 7.60
C PRO A 31 -7.88 -4.13 8.72
N LEU A 32 -6.87 -3.68 9.46
CA LEU A 32 -6.95 -2.42 10.20
C LEU A 32 -7.45 -1.31 9.27
N ASP A 33 -8.10 -0.30 9.86
CA ASP A 33 -8.80 0.74 9.12
C ASP A 33 -7.95 1.31 7.97
N LYS A 34 -8.51 1.27 6.76
CA LYS A 34 -7.89 1.83 5.56
C LYS A 34 -7.89 3.36 5.66
N ILE A 35 -6.71 3.95 5.79
CA ILE A 35 -6.54 5.40 6.02
C ILE A 35 -6.43 6.12 4.68
N PHE A 36 -7.29 7.12 4.44
CA PHE A 36 -7.15 8.04 3.32
C PHE A 36 -6.15 9.15 3.66
N VAL A 37 -5.10 9.31 2.84
CA VAL A 37 -4.05 10.31 3.06
C VAL A 37 -4.51 11.69 2.57
N THR A 38 -4.45 12.66 3.45
CA THR A 38 -4.78 14.09 3.22
C THR A 38 -3.59 14.97 3.58
N LYS A 39 -3.68 16.28 3.32
CA LYS A 39 -2.64 17.24 3.72
C LYS A 39 -2.44 17.25 5.24
N ASP A 40 -3.51 17.05 5.99
CA ASP A 40 -3.53 17.20 7.44
C ASP A 40 -2.89 15.99 8.15
N ASN A 41 -3.00 14.78 7.56
CA ASN A 41 -2.48 13.55 8.16
C ASN A 41 -1.21 13.00 7.46
N CYS A 42 -0.78 13.58 6.33
CA CYS A 42 0.32 13.00 5.55
C CYS A 42 1.64 12.92 6.34
N VAL A 43 1.95 13.93 7.14
CA VAL A 43 3.17 13.97 7.96
C VAL A 43 3.15 12.86 9.01
N GLN A 44 2.02 12.70 9.70
CA GLN A 44 1.85 11.66 10.71
C GLN A 44 1.96 10.26 10.09
N ILE A 45 1.29 10.02 8.95
CA ILE A 45 1.36 8.74 8.24
C ILE A 45 2.79 8.45 7.76
N ALA A 46 3.49 9.46 7.24
CA ALA A 46 4.87 9.29 6.81
C ALA A 46 5.81 8.95 7.98
N GLN A 47 5.62 9.58 9.13
CA GLN A 47 6.36 9.28 10.35
C GLN A 47 6.12 7.83 10.80
N GLU A 48 4.86 7.40 10.88
CA GLU A 48 4.49 6.02 11.23
C GLU A 48 5.14 4.99 10.27
N ILE A 49 5.12 5.27 8.96
CA ILE A 49 5.78 4.42 7.96
C ILE A 49 7.29 4.37 8.21
N VAL A 50 7.94 5.51 8.44
CA VAL A 50 9.38 5.55 8.72
C VAL A 50 9.70 4.77 9.98
N GLU A 51 8.98 4.99 11.08
CA GLU A 51 9.21 4.32 12.36
C GLU A 51 9.06 2.79 12.26
N ARG A 52 8.03 2.31 11.55
CA ARG A 52 7.81 0.86 11.38
C ARG A 52 8.84 0.18 10.49
N LEU A 53 9.44 0.91 9.55
CA LEU A 53 10.36 0.38 8.55
C LEU A 53 11.83 0.72 8.82
N PHE A 54 12.12 1.57 9.81
CA PHE A 54 13.48 1.98 10.13
C PHE A 54 14.33 0.78 10.57
N ASP A 55 15.58 0.74 10.11
CA ASP A 55 16.57 -0.32 10.38
C ASP A 55 16.18 -1.75 9.94
N LYS A 56 15.13 -1.89 9.12
CA LYS A 56 14.71 -3.19 8.55
C LYS A 56 15.20 -3.35 7.12
N ASP A 57 15.46 -4.61 6.75
CA ASP A 57 15.61 -5.00 5.36
C ASP A 57 14.21 -5.10 4.73
N LEU A 58 13.99 -4.41 3.63
CA LEU A 58 12.64 -4.26 3.06
C LEU A 58 12.51 -5.07 1.78
N THR A 59 11.40 -5.80 1.69
CA THR A 59 10.87 -6.33 0.44
C THR A 59 9.66 -5.52 0.00
N ILE A 60 9.68 -5.02 -1.22
CA ILE A 60 8.61 -4.22 -1.82
C ILE A 60 8.01 -5.00 -2.98
N VAL A 61 6.72 -5.28 -2.90
CA VAL A 61 5.94 -5.87 -3.98
C VAL A 61 5.03 -4.80 -4.56
N SER A 62 5.24 -4.42 -5.81
CA SER A 62 4.42 -3.42 -6.51
C SER A 62 3.68 -4.04 -7.68
N SER A 63 2.46 -3.59 -7.94
CA SER A 63 1.74 -3.97 -9.16
C SER A 63 0.92 -2.79 -9.67
N TYR A 64 0.77 -2.76 -10.99
CA TYR A 64 0.26 -1.62 -11.73
C TYR A 64 -0.95 -2.07 -12.54
N ALA A 65 -2.13 -1.53 -12.21
CA ALA A 65 -3.35 -1.74 -12.97
C ALA A 65 -3.59 -0.51 -13.87
N GLY A 66 -3.78 -0.76 -15.18
CA GLY A 66 -3.97 0.25 -16.22
C GLY A 66 -5.05 -0.17 -17.24
N ILE A 67 -5.67 0.79 -17.96
CA ILE A 67 -6.59 0.52 -19.09
C ILE A 67 -5.94 -0.37 -20.16
N THR A 68 -4.63 -0.25 -20.38
CA THR A 68 -3.91 -0.94 -21.47
C THR A 68 -3.36 -2.32 -21.07
N GLY A 69 -3.89 -2.91 -20.00
CA GLY A 69 -3.37 -4.15 -19.40
C GLY A 69 -2.51 -3.86 -18.17
N GLY A 70 -2.61 -4.75 -17.17
CA GLY A 70 -1.84 -4.65 -15.94
C GLY A 70 -0.42 -5.15 -16.14
N GLU A 71 0.56 -4.46 -15.55
CA GLU A 71 1.89 -5.04 -15.40
C GLU A 71 1.85 -6.02 -14.23
N GLY A 72 2.42 -7.21 -14.43
CA GLY A 72 2.56 -8.21 -13.37
C GLY A 72 3.32 -7.68 -12.15
N PRO A 73 3.23 -8.36 -11.00
CA PRO A 73 3.87 -7.90 -9.78
C PRO A 73 5.39 -7.80 -9.97
N ARG A 74 5.94 -6.66 -9.59
CA ARG A 74 7.37 -6.40 -9.49
C ARG A 74 7.79 -6.53 -8.04
N ILE A 75 8.67 -7.48 -7.77
CA ILE A 75 9.24 -7.72 -6.44
C ILE A 75 10.62 -7.06 -6.39
N MET A 76 10.90 -6.36 -5.32
CA MET A 76 12.20 -5.77 -5.02
C MET A 76 12.60 -6.17 -3.61
N SER A 77 13.79 -6.71 -3.45
CA SER A 77 14.35 -7.13 -2.16
C SER A 77 15.60 -6.29 -1.83
N ASP A 78 16.11 -6.44 -0.62
CA ASP A 78 17.34 -5.78 -0.14
C ASP A 78 17.27 -4.25 -0.19
N VAL A 79 16.06 -3.72 0.05
CA VAL A 79 15.81 -2.28 0.06
C VAL A 79 15.91 -1.78 1.50
N LYS A 80 16.60 -0.65 1.73
CA LYS A 80 16.67 -0.04 3.08
C LYS A 80 16.14 1.37 3.08
N LEU A 81 15.48 1.75 4.16
CA LEU A 81 15.11 3.14 4.40
C LEU A 81 16.39 3.96 4.70
N LEU A 82 16.54 5.09 4.01
CA LEU A 82 17.75 5.92 4.14
C LEU A 82 17.72 6.77 5.40
N SER A 83 16.69 7.62 5.50
CA SER A 83 16.36 8.42 6.68
C SER A 83 15.14 9.28 6.37
N GLY A 84 14.22 9.35 7.35
CA GLY A 84 13.13 10.32 7.38
C GLY A 84 12.26 10.38 6.13
N PHE A 85 11.65 11.55 5.93
CA PHE A 85 10.80 11.86 4.78
C PHE A 85 10.82 13.36 4.51
N THR A 86 10.44 13.77 3.29
CA THR A 86 10.19 15.17 2.95
C THR A 86 8.75 15.31 2.49
N PHE A 87 8.04 16.33 3.00
CA PHE A 87 6.69 16.67 2.57
C PHE A 87 6.60 18.14 2.17
N GLU A 88 6.48 18.41 0.88
CA GLU A 88 6.43 19.77 0.33
C GLU A 88 5.31 19.89 -0.71
N ASN A 89 4.45 20.89 -0.57
CA ASN A 89 3.37 21.18 -1.54
C ASN A 89 2.48 19.96 -1.86
N GLY A 90 2.20 19.10 -0.87
CA GLY A 90 1.41 17.88 -1.06
C GLY A 90 2.19 16.67 -1.58
N ARG A 91 3.51 16.82 -1.80
CA ARG A 91 4.37 15.73 -2.28
C ARG A 91 5.13 15.11 -1.13
N LEU A 92 4.88 13.84 -0.87
CA LEU A 92 5.68 13.05 0.05
C LEU A 92 6.79 12.31 -0.69
N ARG A 93 7.98 12.26 -0.09
CA ARG A 93 9.09 11.41 -0.51
C ARG A 93 9.77 10.77 0.71
N ILE A 94 9.85 9.44 0.71
CA ILE A 94 10.63 8.64 1.66
C ILE A 94 11.77 7.97 0.87
N PRO A 95 13.03 8.36 1.08
CA PRO A 95 14.15 7.84 0.31
C PRO A 95 14.53 6.40 0.72
N LEU A 96 14.83 5.58 -0.27
CA LEU A 96 15.22 4.18 -0.14
C LEU A 96 16.54 3.90 -0.88
N LYS A 97 17.43 3.08 -0.29
CA LYS A 97 18.63 2.52 -0.94
C LYS A 97 18.30 1.18 -1.60
N PRO A 98 18.90 0.85 -2.77
CA PRO A 98 20.01 1.56 -3.41
C PRO A 98 19.66 2.84 -4.20
N ARG A 99 18.50 2.97 -4.88
CA ARG A 99 18.11 4.23 -5.61
C ARG A 99 16.59 4.33 -5.86
N ARG A 100 15.76 4.34 -4.82
CA ARG A 100 14.29 4.42 -4.95
C ARG A 100 13.67 5.36 -3.92
N ASN A 101 12.38 5.63 -4.07
CA ASN A 101 11.60 6.35 -3.05
C ASN A 101 10.21 5.71 -2.92
N ILE A 102 9.64 5.76 -1.72
CA ILE A 102 8.18 5.82 -1.58
C ILE A 102 7.80 7.27 -1.89
N PHE A 103 6.86 7.45 -2.81
CA PHE A 103 6.51 8.78 -3.30
C PHE A 103 5.03 8.84 -3.61
N TRP A 104 4.42 9.96 -3.26
CA TRP A 104 3.10 10.34 -3.76
C TRP A 104 2.89 11.86 -3.79
N ASP A 105 1.92 12.30 -4.60
CA ASP A 105 1.47 13.69 -4.73
C ASP A 105 -0.05 13.78 -4.49
N ILE A 106 -0.46 14.11 -3.26
CA ILE A 106 -1.88 14.12 -2.87
C ILE A 106 -2.71 15.19 -3.61
N ALA A 107 -2.07 16.11 -4.34
CA ALA A 107 -2.76 17.05 -5.22
C ALA A 107 -3.15 16.42 -6.56
N LYS A 108 -2.54 15.29 -6.94
CA LYS A 108 -2.72 14.62 -8.24
C LYS A 108 -3.30 13.21 -8.14
N GLU A 109 -3.21 12.59 -6.98
CA GLU A 109 -3.65 11.20 -6.78
C GLU A 109 -4.32 11.01 -5.42
N LYS A 110 -5.20 10.01 -5.35
CA LYS A 110 -5.79 9.54 -4.10
C LYS A 110 -4.91 8.44 -3.54
N VAL A 111 -4.50 8.57 -2.29
CA VAL A 111 -3.61 7.62 -1.62
C VAL A 111 -4.33 7.02 -0.43
N PHE A 112 -4.28 5.71 -0.31
CA PHE A 112 -4.74 4.98 0.87
C PHE A 112 -3.58 4.18 1.44
N VAL A 113 -3.46 4.18 2.76
CA VAL A 113 -2.46 3.40 3.50
C VAL A 113 -3.19 2.47 4.46
N THR A 114 -2.78 1.21 4.49
CA THR A 114 -3.26 0.20 5.44
C THR A 114 -2.05 -0.40 6.12
N PHE A 115 -2.06 -0.42 7.45
CA PHE A 115 -1.06 -1.09 8.27
C PHE A 115 -1.63 -2.44 8.69
N LEU A 116 -1.06 -3.54 8.22
CA LEU A 116 -1.53 -4.88 8.59
C LEU A 116 -0.86 -5.35 9.89
N ASP A 117 -1.52 -6.26 10.60
CA ASP A 117 -1.07 -6.79 11.90
C ASP A 117 0.24 -7.56 11.80
N ASN A 118 0.50 -8.19 10.65
CA ASN A 118 1.76 -8.85 10.32
C ASN A 118 2.93 -7.89 10.02
N GLY A 119 2.73 -6.57 10.18
CA GLY A 119 3.75 -5.57 9.92
C GLY A 119 3.90 -5.17 8.45
N VAL A 120 3.05 -5.69 7.56
CA VAL A 120 3.02 -5.27 6.16
C VAL A 120 2.31 -3.92 6.02
N ILE A 121 2.89 -3.03 5.23
CA ILE A 121 2.30 -1.74 4.89
C ILE A 121 1.80 -1.79 3.45
N LEU A 122 0.49 -1.67 3.26
CA LEU A 122 -0.14 -1.57 1.94
C LEU A 122 -0.37 -0.10 1.60
N ILE A 123 0.13 0.31 0.43
CA ILE A 123 -0.07 1.63 -0.14
C ILE A 123 -0.82 1.46 -1.45
N GLU A 124 -2.00 2.03 -1.53
CA GLU A 124 -2.79 2.10 -2.76
C GLU A 124 -2.78 3.54 -3.28
N ARG A 125 -2.39 3.73 -4.53
CA ARG A 125 -2.39 5.03 -5.19
C ARG A 125 -3.28 4.96 -6.42
N ASN A 126 -4.25 5.87 -6.50
CA ASN A 126 -5.10 6.04 -7.66
C ASN A 126 -4.74 7.36 -8.35
N LEU A 127 -4.14 7.25 -9.54
CA LEU A 127 -3.58 8.35 -10.33
C LEU A 127 -4.61 8.95 -11.31
N GLY A 128 -5.92 8.76 -11.06
CA GLY A 128 -7.00 9.24 -11.92
C GLY A 128 -7.59 8.14 -12.80
N ASP A 129 -8.15 8.51 -13.95
CA ASP A 129 -9.14 7.78 -14.77
C ASP A 129 -8.82 6.34 -15.20
N SER A 130 -7.68 5.77 -14.80
CA SER A 130 -7.35 4.39 -15.16
C SER A 130 -6.08 3.79 -14.59
N LYS A 131 -5.34 4.49 -13.72
CA LYS A 131 -4.05 3.99 -13.22
C LYS A 131 -4.09 3.82 -11.72
N GLN A 132 -4.01 2.56 -11.27
CA GLN A 132 -3.89 2.22 -9.87
C GLN A 132 -2.57 1.50 -9.61
N ILE A 133 -1.86 1.94 -8.57
CA ILE A 133 -0.63 1.32 -8.12
C ILE A 133 -0.90 0.74 -6.73
N PHE A 134 -0.63 -0.54 -6.58
CA PHE A 134 -0.63 -1.21 -5.30
C PHE A 134 0.82 -1.49 -4.92
N ARG A 135 1.18 -1.21 -3.67
CA ARG A 135 2.50 -1.50 -3.14
C ARG A 135 2.37 -2.09 -1.74
N ALA A 136 2.82 -3.32 -1.56
CA ALA A 136 3.05 -3.91 -0.25
C ALA A 136 4.53 -3.72 0.12
N ILE A 137 4.79 -3.27 1.34
CA ILE A 137 6.12 -3.13 1.91
C ILE A 137 6.20 -4.04 3.13
N ILE A 138 7.18 -4.92 3.13
CA ILE A 138 7.42 -5.93 4.16
C ILE A 138 8.76 -5.61 4.79
N GLY A 139 8.81 -5.45 6.11
CA GLY A 139 10.05 -5.41 6.87
C GLY A 139 10.45 -6.83 7.28
N CYS A 140 11.65 -7.23 6.89
CA CYS A 140 12.29 -8.49 7.24
C CYS A 140 13.30 -8.31 8.37
#